data_AF-A0A5N5EBD9-F1
#
_entry.id   AF-A0A5N5EBD9-F1
#
_cell.length_a   1.000
_cell.length_b   1.000
_cell.length_c   1.000
_cell.angle_alpha   90.00
_cell.angle_beta   90.00
_cell.angle_gamma   90.00
#
_symmetry.space_group_name_H-M   'P 1'
#
loop_
_entity.id
_entity.type
_entity.pdbx_description
1 polymer ?
#
loop_
_entity_poly.entity_id
_entity_poly.type
_entity_poly.pdbx_seq_one_letter_code
_entity_poly.pdbx_strand_id
1 'polypeptide(L)'
;MGGPVRVDASPGVDLLLAIGAAHPGLLLTGRTLRDQGLMATGLLEAGWPVPLLSEVIARPLPEPLRRTVGAVISGRLKAAAAMPVPGSAAVVPRQVPGPDRAAAGEGRRWDDVPTPTPPAWAELEQRHDQIWRGADRNPGCESDDGLCPTLAVVGETRCALHLGWPLCPGHDEHPCTIRTRTGDQCATCQEQARHARIAAALPATGDGTCPGHGGPCGRTAMPGDPHCARCRVASQRGRDRVVREWEAVRDAAVAAAKAQEAPEKTPAPLWAPISAPSLLRSSGAEIGAPRPVQTIFGRGGSSSSGYRPGSVRRRRAGCRGLSRCC
;
A
#
# COMPACT_ATOMS: atom_id res chain seq x y z
N MET A 1 -23.29 0.38 -9.06
CA MET A 1 -22.78 -0.44 -10.18
C MET A 1 -21.47 0.19 -10.63
N GLY A 2 -20.34 -0.50 -10.47
CA GLY A 2 -19.03 0.04 -10.87
C GLY A 2 -18.91 0.08 -12.39
N GLY A 3 -18.65 1.25 -12.96
CA GLY A 3 -18.29 1.37 -14.38
C GLY A 3 -17.06 0.52 -14.72
N PRO A 4 -16.81 0.23 -16.01
CA PRO A 4 -15.70 -0.62 -16.42
C PRO A 4 -14.39 -0.07 -15.83
N VAL A 5 -13.74 -0.91 -15.02
CA VAL A 5 -12.45 -0.59 -14.40
C VAL A 5 -11.45 -0.44 -15.54
N ARG A 6 -11.06 0.79 -15.86
CA ARG A 6 -10.04 1.06 -16.87
C ARG A 6 -8.72 0.46 -16.39
N VAL A 7 -8.22 -0.56 -17.05
CA VAL A 7 -6.91 -1.12 -16.70
C VAL A 7 -5.88 -0.31 -17.46
N ASP A 8 -5.05 0.43 -16.74
CA ASP A 8 -3.98 1.20 -17.35
C ASP A 8 -2.95 0.23 -17.95
N ALA A 9 -2.49 0.53 -19.16
CA ALA A 9 -1.47 -0.28 -19.83
C ALA A 9 -0.18 -0.23 -19.00
N SER A 10 0.36 -1.40 -18.71
CA SER A 10 1.64 -1.57 -18.03
C SER A 10 2.27 -2.87 -18.48
N PRO A 11 3.60 -3.00 -18.42
CA PRO A 11 4.29 -4.23 -18.85
C PRO A 11 3.73 -5.49 -18.17
N GLY A 12 3.34 -5.40 -16.90
CA GLY A 12 2.73 -6.51 -16.17
C GLY A 12 1.31 -6.84 -16.63
N VAL A 13 0.49 -5.84 -16.99
CA VAL A 13 -0.84 -6.08 -17.58
C VAL A 13 -0.72 -6.72 -18.95
N ASP A 14 0.19 -6.23 -19.80
CA ASP A 14 0.41 -6.76 -21.14
C ASP A 14 0.87 -8.22 -21.09
N LEU A 15 1.77 -8.54 -20.15
CA LEU A 15 2.20 -9.92 -19.89
C LEU A 15 1.03 -10.82 -19.48
N LEU A 16 0.21 -10.39 -18.52
CA LEU A 16 -0.93 -11.19 -18.05
C LEU A 16 -2.00 -11.40 -19.15
N LEU A 17 -2.22 -10.40 -20.00
CA LEU A 17 -3.10 -10.53 -21.16
C LEU A 17 -2.54 -11.50 -22.20
N ALA A 18 -1.24 -11.44 -22.49
CA ALA A 18 -0.58 -12.38 -23.40
C ALA A 18 -0.66 -13.83 -22.88
N ILE A 19 -0.46 -14.05 -21.58
CA ILE A 19 -0.62 -15.36 -20.95
C ILE A 19 -2.08 -15.84 -21.02
N GLY A 20 -3.04 -14.95 -20.75
CA GLY A 20 -4.47 -15.27 -20.85
C GLY A 20 -4.91 -15.59 -22.29
N ALA A 21 -4.30 -14.95 -23.29
CA ALA A 21 -4.55 -15.26 -24.70
C ALA A 21 -4.00 -16.65 -25.08
N ALA A 22 -2.82 -17.02 -24.59
CA ALA A 22 -2.24 -18.35 -24.80
C ALA A 22 -2.94 -19.44 -23.97
N HIS A 23 -3.43 -19.10 -22.78
CA HIS A 23 -4.07 -20.00 -21.82
C HIS A 23 -5.39 -19.40 -21.30
N PRO A 24 -6.52 -19.59 -22.02
CA PRO A 24 -7.79 -18.95 -21.68
C PRO A 24 -8.30 -19.22 -20.26
N GLY A 25 -7.95 -20.37 -19.66
CA GLY A 25 -8.27 -20.70 -18.27
C GLY A 25 -7.56 -19.82 -17.22
N LEU A 26 -6.55 -19.05 -17.62
CA LEU A 26 -5.81 -18.11 -16.78
C LEU A 26 -6.20 -16.64 -17.04
N LEU A 27 -7.17 -16.38 -17.92
CA LEU A 27 -7.56 -15.02 -18.30
C LEU A 27 -8.10 -14.24 -17.08
N LEU A 28 -7.51 -13.08 -16.84
CA LEU A 28 -7.92 -12.15 -15.78
C LEU A 28 -8.63 -10.94 -16.39
N THR A 29 -9.62 -10.40 -15.68
CA THR A 29 -10.38 -9.23 -16.11
C THR A 29 -10.58 -8.22 -14.98
N GLY A 30 -10.89 -6.98 -15.35
CA GLY A 30 -11.28 -5.91 -14.44
C GLY A 30 -10.24 -5.61 -13.35
N ARG A 31 -10.70 -5.49 -12.10
CA ARG A 31 -9.86 -5.11 -10.95
C ARG A 31 -8.74 -6.12 -10.67
N THR A 32 -9.01 -7.41 -10.82
CA THR A 32 -8.01 -8.46 -10.58
C THR A 32 -6.85 -8.35 -11.56
N LEU A 33 -7.13 -8.09 -12.84
CA LEU A 33 -6.10 -7.87 -13.86
C LEU A 33 -5.25 -6.63 -13.52
N ARG A 34 -5.88 -5.53 -13.10
CA ARG A 34 -5.16 -4.31 -12.69
C ARG A 34 -4.25 -4.56 -11.49
N ASP A 35 -4.81 -5.10 -10.41
CA ASP A 35 -4.08 -5.29 -9.15
C ASP A 35 -2.91 -6.27 -9.33
N GLN A 36 -3.09 -7.32 -10.13
CA GLN A 36 -2.03 -8.29 -10.43
C GLN A 36 -1.05 -7.80 -11.49
N GLY A 37 -1.50 -6.96 -12.43
CA GLY A 37 -0.65 -6.29 -13.39
C GLY A 37 0.34 -5.33 -12.72
N LEU A 38 -0.08 -4.62 -11.67
CA LEU A 38 0.83 -3.81 -10.84
C LEU A 38 1.87 -4.67 -10.13
N MET A 39 1.47 -5.81 -9.56
CA MET A 39 2.42 -6.75 -8.94
C MET A 39 3.42 -7.31 -9.95
N ALA A 40 2.94 -7.73 -11.13
CA ALA A 40 3.79 -8.23 -12.20
C ALA A 40 4.75 -7.14 -12.71
N THR A 41 4.28 -5.90 -12.84
CA THR A 41 5.14 -4.76 -13.21
C THR A 41 6.26 -4.55 -12.19
N GLY A 42 5.94 -4.56 -10.89
CA GLY A 42 6.96 -4.45 -9.84
C GLY A 42 8.00 -5.60 -9.87
N LEU A 43 7.60 -6.81 -10.25
CA LEU A 43 8.55 -7.93 -10.44
C LEU A 43 9.46 -7.70 -11.65
N LEU A 44 8.90 -7.24 -12.78
CA LEU A 44 9.68 -6.91 -13.96
C LEU A 44 10.68 -5.76 -13.70
N GLU A 45 10.26 -4.73 -12.97
CA GLU A 45 11.13 -3.63 -12.53
C GLU A 45 12.21 -4.09 -11.56
N ALA A 46 11.90 -5.07 -10.71
CA ALA A 46 12.89 -5.72 -9.86
C ALA A 46 13.88 -6.61 -10.64
N GLY A 47 13.72 -6.76 -11.97
CA GLY A 47 14.63 -7.49 -12.84
C GLY A 47 14.22 -8.93 -13.13
N TRP A 48 12.98 -9.34 -12.83
CA TRP A 48 12.49 -10.67 -13.21
C TRP A 48 12.43 -10.81 -14.74
N PRO A 49 13.03 -11.85 -15.32
CA PRO A 49 12.96 -12.06 -16.75
C PRO A 49 11.53 -12.45 -17.16
N VAL A 50 10.99 -11.78 -18.19
CA VAL A 50 9.64 -12.00 -18.73
C VAL A 50 9.34 -13.49 -19.00
N PRO A 51 10.24 -14.28 -19.64
CA PRO A 51 9.97 -15.70 -19.89
C PRO A 51 9.75 -16.50 -18.62
N LEU A 52 10.57 -16.27 -17.59
CA LEU A 52 10.46 -16.99 -16.33
C LEU A 52 9.22 -16.59 -15.55
N LEU A 53 8.89 -15.29 -15.52
CA LEU A 53 7.66 -14.83 -14.89
C LEU A 53 6.42 -15.40 -15.60
N SER A 54 6.48 -15.49 -16.93
CA SER A 54 5.44 -16.15 -17.74
C SER A 54 5.26 -17.62 -17.35
N GLU A 55 6.34 -18.39 -17.26
CA GLU A 55 6.31 -19.80 -16.84
C GLU A 55 5.73 -19.97 -15.42
N VAL A 56 6.17 -19.14 -14.48
CA VAL A 56 5.68 -19.15 -13.09
C VAL A 56 4.16 -18.98 -13.03
N ILE A 57 3.63 -18.05 -13.83
CA ILE A 57 2.21 -17.73 -13.90
C ILE A 57 1.45 -18.81 -14.66
N ALA A 58 2.00 -19.33 -15.76
CA ALA A 58 1.35 -20.28 -16.66
C ALA A 58 1.27 -21.72 -16.12
N ARG A 59 1.87 -22.02 -14.96
CA ARG A 59 1.80 -23.35 -14.33
C ARG A 59 0.36 -23.91 -14.28
N PRO A 60 0.16 -25.23 -14.44
CA PRO A 60 -1.18 -25.84 -14.36
C PRO A 60 -1.92 -25.46 -13.08
N LEU A 61 -3.23 -25.24 -13.19
CA LEU A 61 -4.07 -24.96 -12.03
C LEU A 61 -4.15 -26.21 -11.13
N PRO A 62 -4.23 -26.04 -9.80
CA PRO A 62 -4.35 -27.17 -8.89
C PRO A 62 -5.74 -27.81 -9.02
N GLU A 63 -5.78 -29.15 -9.10
CA GLU A 63 -7.02 -29.91 -9.15
C GLU A 63 -7.23 -30.67 -7.82
N PRO A 64 -8.37 -30.51 -7.12
CA PRO A 64 -9.49 -29.63 -7.45
C PRO A 64 -9.20 -28.14 -7.15
N LEU A 65 -9.80 -27.25 -7.94
CA LEU A 65 -9.70 -25.80 -7.75
C LEU A 65 -10.43 -25.34 -6.47
N ARG A 66 -9.70 -25.27 -5.35
CA ARG A 66 -10.23 -24.76 -4.06
C ARG A 66 -10.26 -23.23 -3.97
N ARG A 67 -9.66 -22.52 -4.92
CA ARG A 67 -9.53 -21.06 -4.94
C ARG A 67 -9.79 -20.53 -6.36
N THR A 68 -10.15 -19.25 -6.45
CA THR A 68 -10.32 -18.59 -7.76
C THR A 68 -8.98 -18.52 -8.50
N VAL A 69 -9.01 -18.51 -9.83
CA VAL A 69 -7.83 -18.38 -10.69
C VAL A 69 -6.99 -17.16 -10.31
N GLY A 70 -7.64 -16.01 -10.10
CA GLY A 70 -6.98 -14.80 -9.63
C GLY A 70 -6.27 -14.99 -8.29
N ALA A 71 -6.84 -15.72 -7.33
CA ALA A 71 -6.17 -15.99 -6.06
C ALA A 71 -4.95 -16.91 -6.24
N VAL A 72 -5.01 -17.88 -7.16
CA VAL A 72 -3.88 -18.76 -7.49
C VAL A 72 -2.74 -17.95 -8.14
N ILE A 73 -3.06 -17.11 -9.13
CA ILE A 73 -2.06 -16.26 -9.81
C ILE A 73 -1.45 -15.25 -8.83
N SER A 74 -2.27 -14.59 -7.99
CA SER A 74 -1.76 -13.70 -6.94
C SER A 74 -0.83 -14.44 -5.97
N GLY A 75 -1.16 -15.68 -5.58
CA GLY A 75 -0.29 -16.51 -4.75
C GLY A 75 1.06 -16.80 -5.42
N ARG A 76 1.07 -17.07 -6.74
CA ARG A 76 2.29 -17.30 -7.51
C ARG A 76 3.15 -16.04 -7.63
N LEU A 77 2.54 -14.89 -7.89
CA LEU A 77 3.24 -13.59 -7.94
C LEU A 77 3.84 -13.22 -6.58
N LYS A 78 3.11 -13.45 -5.48
CA LYS A 78 3.63 -13.23 -4.12
C LYS A 78 4.79 -14.17 -3.79
N ALA A 79 4.69 -15.44 -4.20
CA ALA A 79 5.79 -16.39 -4.05
C ALA A 79 7.02 -15.96 -4.85
N ALA A 80 6.85 -15.48 -6.09
CA ALA A 80 7.94 -14.91 -6.88
C ALA A 80 8.55 -13.68 -6.19
N ALA A 81 7.74 -12.77 -5.65
CA ALA A 81 8.22 -11.59 -4.92
C ALA A 81 9.02 -11.94 -3.65
N ALA A 82 8.79 -13.12 -3.06
CA ALA A 82 9.54 -13.60 -1.91
C ALA A 82 10.86 -14.30 -2.30
N MET A 83 11.07 -14.62 -3.58
CA MET A 83 12.29 -15.25 -4.09
C MET A 83 13.29 -14.18 -4.56
N PRO A 84 14.60 -14.44 -4.44
CA PRO A 84 15.61 -13.56 -5.04
C PRO A 84 15.44 -13.52 -6.56
N VAL A 85 15.72 -12.36 -7.16
CA VAL A 85 15.52 -12.11 -8.59
C VAL A 85 16.42 -13.07 -9.40
N PRO A 86 15.85 -13.91 -10.27
CA PRO A 86 16.62 -14.87 -11.05
C PRO A 86 17.50 -14.13 -12.07
N GLY A 87 18.81 -14.16 -11.88
CA GLY A 87 19.79 -13.54 -12.77
C GLY A 87 20.57 -12.36 -12.19
N SER A 88 20.29 -11.94 -10.94
CA SER A 88 21.14 -10.97 -10.23
C SER A 88 22.36 -11.62 -9.54
N ALA A 89 22.72 -12.85 -9.94
CA ALA A 89 24.04 -13.40 -9.64
C ALA A 89 25.08 -12.63 -10.47
N ALA A 90 26.20 -12.28 -9.83
CA ALA A 90 27.30 -11.52 -10.40
C ALA A 90 27.67 -11.92 -11.84
N VAL A 91 28.05 -10.91 -12.63
CA VAL A 91 28.62 -11.01 -13.97
C VAL A 91 29.51 -12.24 -14.12
N VAL A 92 29.00 -13.26 -14.81
CA VAL A 92 29.82 -14.35 -15.33
C VAL A 92 30.60 -13.81 -16.54
N PRO A 93 31.92 -14.02 -16.67
CA PRO A 93 32.70 -13.54 -17.81
C PRO A 93 32.08 -13.99 -19.14
N ARG A 94 31.80 -13.00 -19.99
CA ARG A 94 31.20 -13.14 -21.31
C ARG A 94 32.14 -13.94 -22.22
N GLN A 95 31.81 -15.18 -22.53
CA GLN A 95 32.51 -15.94 -23.57
C GLN A 95 32.17 -15.34 -24.95
N VAL A 96 33.21 -15.05 -25.71
CA VAL A 96 33.20 -14.39 -27.02
C VAL A 96 32.54 -15.30 -28.08
N PRO A 97 31.73 -14.78 -29.01
CA PRO A 97 31.17 -15.58 -30.11
C PRO A 97 32.25 -16.04 -31.09
N GLY A 98 32.40 -17.35 -31.28
CA GLY A 98 33.18 -17.93 -32.38
C GLY A 98 32.34 -18.03 -33.66
N PRO A 99 32.93 -17.85 -34.86
CA PRO A 99 32.17 -17.79 -36.10
C PRO A 99 31.87 -19.17 -36.70
N ASP A 100 30.76 -19.20 -37.44
CA ASP A 100 30.35 -20.12 -38.50
C ASP A 100 30.27 -21.63 -38.21
N ARG A 101 29.03 -22.12 -38.11
CA ARG A 101 28.60 -23.29 -38.91
C ARG A 101 27.14 -23.14 -39.34
N ALA A 102 26.97 -22.76 -40.59
CA ALA A 102 25.84 -23.22 -41.38
C ALA A 102 25.95 -24.75 -41.52
N ALA A 103 24.97 -25.50 -41.03
CA ALA A 103 24.62 -26.82 -41.53
C ALA A 103 23.24 -27.22 -40.99
N ALA A 104 22.37 -27.59 -41.91
CA ALA A 104 21.00 -27.98 -41.67
C ALA A 104 20.89 -29.35 -41.00
N GLY A 105 19.89 -29.47 -40.12
CA GLY A 105 19.09 -30.69 -39.92
C GLY A 105 19.76 -31.87 -39.22
N GLU A 106 19.54 -32.01 -37.91
CA GLU A 106 19.22 -33.31 -37.30
C GLU A 106 18.55 -33.13 -35.94
N GLY A 107 17.54 -33.96 -35.66
CA GLY A 107 16.62 -33.84 -34.52
C GLY A 107 17.33 -33.98 -33.17
N ARG A 108 17.17 -32.98 -32.30
CA ARG A 108 17.69 -33.05 -30.93
C ARG A 108 16.77 -33.90 -30.06
N ARG A 109 17.28 -35.09 -29.75
CA ARG A 109 16.88 -35.99 -28.68
C ARG A 109 17.27 -35.35 -27.34
N TRP A 110 16.30 -35.14 -26.45
CA TRP A 110 16.48 -34.46 -25.15
C TRP A 110 17.10 -35.35 -24.05
N ASP A 111 17.65 -36.52 -24.38
CA ASP A 111 18.03 -37.53 -23.37
C ASP A 111 19.46 -37.42 -22.81
N ASP A 112 20.33 -36.55 -23.33
CA ASP A 112 21.77 -36.55 -22.96
C ASP A 112 22.23 -35.34 -22.12
N VAL A 113 21.31 -34.59 -21.50
CA VAL A 113 21.71 -33.53 -20.54
C VAL A 113 21.80 -34.14 -19.14
N PRO A 114 22.97 -34.12 -18.46
CA PRO A 114 23.07 -34.57 -17.08
C PRO A 114 22.10 -33.77 -16.21
N THR A 115 21.15 -34.47 -15.57
CA THR A 115 20.24 -33.87 -14.60
C THR A 115 21.07 -33.12 -13.56
N PRO A 116 20.90 -31.78 -13.40
CA PRO A 116 21.65 -31.03 -12.40
C PRO A 116 21.41 -31.66 -11.04
N THR A 117 22.47 -32.16 -10.40
CA THR A 117 22.35 -32.69 -9.05
C THR A 117 22.00 -31.50 -8.16
N PRO A 118 20.86 -31.54 -7.43
CA PRO A 118 20.52 -30.45 -6.53
C PRO A 118 21.63 -30.30 -5.47
N PRO A 119 21.90 -29.05 -5.02
CA PRO A 119 22.92 -28.81 -4.00
C PRO A 119 22.62 -29.65 -2.75
N ALA A 120 23.67 -30.05 -2.06
CA ALA A 120 23.51 -30.81 -0.83
C ALA A 120 22.70 -29.99 0.18
N TRP A 121 21.86 -30.65 0.98
CA TRP A 121 20.96 -29.98 1.94
C TRP A 121 21.70 -28.99 2.86
N ALA A 122 22.94 -29.32 3.25
CA ALA A 122 23.82 -28.45 4.03
C ALA A 122 24.13 -27.11 3.34
N GLU A 123 24.29 -27.08 2.01
CA GLU A 123 24.49 -25.83 1.26
C GLU A 123 23.21 -25.00 1.19
N LEU A 124 22.05 -25.66 1.15
CA LEU A 124 20.76 -24.99 1.15
C LEU A 124 20.47 -24.32 2.51
N GLU A 125 20.78 -25.02 3.61
CA GLU A 125 20.68 -24.48 4.97
C GLU A 125 21.64 -23.30 5.16
N GLN A 126 22.88 -23.41 4.70
CA GLN A 126 23.86 -22.33 4.78
C GLN A 126 23.42 -21.09 3.98
N ARG A 127 22.83 -21.29 2.80
CA ARG A 127 22.27 -20.21 1.97
C ARG A 127 21.03 -19.57 2.60
N HIS A 128 20.14 -20.37 3.18
CA HIS A 128 19.00 -19.84 3.93
C HIS A 128 19.44 -19.05 5.15
N ASP A 129 20.42 -19.53 5.90
CA ASP A 129 21.00 -18.81 7.03
C ASP A 129 21.61 -17.47 6.61
N GLN A 130 22.28 -17.40 5.46
CA GLN A 130 22.81 -16.15 4.90
C GLN A 130 21.69 -15.15 4.55
N ILE A 131 20.59 -15.64 3.94
CA ILE A 131 19.42 -14.82 3.60
C ILE A 131 18.71 -14.31 4.85
N TRP A 132 18.47 -15.18 5.85
CA TRP A 132 17.78 -14.84 7.09
C TRP A 132 18.60 -13.90 7.98
N ARG A 133 19.93 -14.03 7.98
CA ARG A 133 20.83 -13.10 8.69
C ARG A 133 21.05 -11.80 7.92
N GLY A 134 20.52 -11.66 6.70
CA GLY A 134 20.62 -10.44 5.91
C GLY A 134 22.05 -10.01 5.60
N ALA A 135 23.00 -10.96 5.60
CA ALA A 135 24.44 -10.68 5.49
C ALA A 135 24.81 -9.88 4.21
N ASP A 136 24.05 -10.06 3.12
CA ASP A 136 24.25 -9.32 1.88
C ASP A 136 23.66 -7.90 1.89
N ARG A 137 22.68 -7.62 2.78
CA ARG A 137 22.06 -6.29 2.91
C ARG A 137 22.67 -5.47 4.03
N ASN A 138 23.36 -6.12 4.96
CA ASN A 138 24.00 -5.47 6.07
C ASN A 138 25.34 -6.18 6.34
N PRO A 139 26.41 -5.82 5.61
CA PRO A 139 27.72 -6.42 5.82
C PRO A 139 28.16 -6.22 7.27
N GLY A 140 29.13 -7.03 7.71
CA GLY A 140 29.81 -6.78 8.97
C GLY A 140 30.37 -5.35 9.00
N CYS A 141 30.44 -4.74 10.19
CA CYS A 141 31.02 -3.42 10.33
C CYS A 141 32.51 -3.46 9.95
N GLU A 142 32.91 -2.69 8.94
CA GLU A 142 34.30 -2.60 8.44
C GLU A 142 35.24 -1.81 9.38
N SER A 143 34.80 -1.49 10.59
CA SER A 143 35.68 -0.87 11.60
C SER A 143 36.48 -1.93 12.35
N ASP A 144 37.59 -1.50 12.94
CA ASP A 144 38.55 -2.38 13.62
C ASP A 144 39.00 -3.54 12.72
N ASP A 145 39.27 -3.25 11.45
CA ASP A 145 39.67 -4.23 10.43
C ASP A 145 38.70 -5.42 10.29
N GLY A 146 37.40 -5.18 10.56
CA GLY A 146 36.34 -6.19 10.49
C GLY A 146 36.18 -7.05 11.76
N LEU A 147 36.90 -6.72 12.83
CA LEU A 147 36.76 -7.39 14.14
C LEU A 147 35.51 -6.96 14.91
N CYS A 148 34.88 -5.87 14.49
CA CYS A 148 33.67 -5.38 15.14
C CYS A 148 32.52 -6.40 14.96
N PRO A 149 31.97 -6.98 16.04
CA PRO A 149 30.95 -8.04 15.94
C PRO A 149 29.58 -7.49 15.54
N THR A 150 29.42 -6.17 15.47
CA THR A 150 28.15 -5.55 15.08
C THR A 150 28.03 -5.42 13.57
N LEU A 151 26.82 -5.60 13.04
CA LEU A 151 26.52 -5.34 11.63
C LEU A 151 26.64 -3.84 11.32
N ALA A 152 26.92 -3.52 10.06
CA ALA A 152 26.84 -2.16 9.57
C ALA A 152 25.41 -1.61 9.72
N VAL A 153 25.21 -0.33 9.42
CA VAL A 153 23.85 0.18 9.21
C VAL A 153 23.51 -0.01 7.74
N VAL A 154 22.25 -0.29 7.42
CA VAL A 154 21.79 -0.41 6.03
C VAL A 154 22.18 0.85 5.24
N GLY A 155 22.97 0.65 4.17
CA GLY A 155 23.48 1.72 3.32
C GLY A 155 24.79 2.36 3.79
N GLU A 156 25.39 1.88 4.88
CA GLU A 156 26.69 2.30 5.41
C GLU A 156 27.64 1.10 5.46
N THR A 157 28.95 1.35 5.57
CA THR A 157 29.96 0.29 5.75
C THR A 157 30.33 0.04 7.20
N ARG A 158 29.85 0.87 8.13
CA ARG A 158 30.16 0.81 9.57
C ARG A 158 28.89 0.78 10.42
N CYS A 159 29.00 0.26 11.64
CA CYS A 159 27.90 0.25 12.59
C CYS A 159 27.64 1.64 13.18
N ALA A 160 26.47 1.83 13.80
CA ALA A 160 26.08 3.11 14.40
C ALA A 160 27.06 3.60 15.50
N LEU A 161 27.73 2.68 16.21
CA LEU A 161 28.76 3.04 17.20
C LEU A 161 29.98 3.68 16.51
N HIS A 162 30.52 3.03 15.48
CA HIS A 162 31.70 3.49 14.75
C HIS A 162 31.43 4.67 13.82
N LEU A 163 30.16 4.91 13.48
CA LEU A 163 29.71 6.16 12.86
C LEU A 163 29.53 7.30 13.87
N GLY A 164 29.73 7.06 15.16
CA GLY A 164 29.62 8.07 16.20
C GLY A 164 28.19 8.56 16.44
N TRP A 165 27.18 7.77 16.07
CA TRP A 165 25.78 8.19 16.20
C TRP A 165 25.40 8.35 17.67
N PRO A 166 24.75 9.45 18.08
CA PRO A 166 24.32 9.65 19.47
C PRO A 166 23.34 8.56 19.93
N LEU A 167 23.27 8.36 21.26
CA LEU A 167 22.27 7.49 21.87
C LEU A 167 20.88 8.15 21.81
N CYS A 168 19.86 7.33 21.63
CA CYS A 168 18.47 7.73 21.76
C CYS A 168 18.24 8.32 23.18
N PRO A 169 17.60 9.49 23.29
CA PRO A 169 17.31 10.11 24.59
C PRO A 169 16.34 9.29 25.46
N GLY A 170 15.71 8.26 24.90
CA GLY A 170 14.79 7.38 25.60
C GLY A 170 13.36 7.92 25.72
N HIS A 171 12.60 7.33 26.62
CA HIS A 171 11.24 7.74 26.98
C HIS A 171 11.03 7.58 28.49
N ASP A 172 10.32 8.53 29.11
CA ASP A 172 10.01 8.56 30.56
C ASP A 172 11.22 8.25 31.46
N GLU A 173 12.32 8.97 31.25
CA GLU A 173 13.58 8.84 32.02
C GLU A 173 14.31 7.48 31.89
N HIS A 174 13.83 6.57 31.03
CA HIS A 174 14.50 5.30 30.77
C HIS A 174 15.54 5.47 29.65
N PRO A 175 16.85 5.30 29.95
CA PRO A 175 17.89 5.44 28.93
C PRO A 175 17.77 4.33 27.89
N CYS A 176 17.82 4.70 26.61
CA CYS A 176 17.76 3.77 25.50
C CYS A 176 19.17 3.50 24.95
N THR A 177 19.51 2.24 24.75
CA THR A 177 20.83 1.83 24.22
C THR A 177 20.92 1.91 22.69
N ILE A 178 19.82 2.21 22.01
CA ILE A 178 19.77 2.35 20.55
C ILE A 178 20.42 3.67 20.13
N ARG A 179 21.30 3.63 19.13
CA ARG A 179 21.89 4.82 18.51
C ARG A 179 21.08 5.26 17.30
N THR A 180 20.88 6.57 17.14
CA THR A 180 20.12 7.15 16.03
C THR A 180 20.97 8.15 15.27
N ARG A 181 20.80 8.22 13.94
CA ARG A 181 21.63 9.08 13.07
C ARG A 181 21.61 10.54 13.49
N THR A 182 20.47 11.02 13.98
CA THR A 182 20.23 12.43 14.33
C THR A 182 20.23 12.71 15.84
N GLY A 183 20.23 11.67 16.69
CA GLY A 183 19.99 11.82 18.13
C GLY A 183 18.53 11.95 18.53
N ASP A 184 17.61 11.84 17.57
CA ASP A 184 16.19 11.79 17.87
C ASP A 184 15.80 10.47 18.55
N GLN A 185 14.59 10.42 19.12
CA GLN A 185 14.04 9.19 19.68
C GLN A 185 13.99 8.07 18.63
N CYS A 186 14.40 6.86 18.99
CA CYS A 186 14.27 5.70 18.11
C CYS A 186 12.77 5.35 17.92
N ALA A 187 12.45 4.61 16.85
CA ALA A 187 11.06 4.24 16.53
C ALA A 187 10.34 3.55 17.70
N THR A 188 11.06 2.72 18.48
CA THR A 188 10.52 2.06 19.67
C THR A 188 10.14 3.05 20.78
N CYS A 189 11.03 4.00 21.11
CA CYS A 189 10.74 5.03 22.11
C CYS A 189 9.65 6.00 21.64
N GLN A 190 9.61 6.35 20.34
CA GLN A 190 8.53 7.13 19.77
C GLN A 190 7.17 6.42 19.90
N GLU A 191 7.14 5.11 19.67
CA GLU A 191 5.94 4.29 19.82
C GLU A 191 5.48 4.20 21.27
N GLN A 192 6.42 4.02 22.22
CA GLN A 192 6.13 4.07 23.65
C GLN A 192 5.54 5.43 24.05
N ALA A 193 6.15 6.53 23.61
CA ALA A 193 5.63 7.88 23.85
C ALA A 193 4.24 8.09 23.23
N ARG A 194 3.99 7.50 22.06
CA ARG A 194 2.67 7.50 21.43
C ARG A 194 1.65 6.75 22.28
N HIS A 195 1.98 5.55 22.75
CA HIS A 195 1.11 4.76 23.62
C HIS A 195 0.85 5.46 24.96
N ALA A 196 1.85 6.08 25.58
CA ALA A 196 1.68 6.85 26.81
C ALA A 196 0.71 8.03 26.62
N ARG A 197 0.84 8.77 25.51
CA ARG A 197 -0.12 9.84 25.15
C ARG A 197 -1.55 9.31 24.96
N ILE A 198 -1.71 8.17 24.28
CA ILE A 198 -3.02 7.54 24.07
C ILE A 198 -3.61 7.09 25.41
N ALA A 199 -2.82 6.46 26.27
CA ALA A 199 -3.25 6.01 27.59
C ALA A 199 -3.65 7.19 28.49
N ALA A 200 -2.91 8.30 28.46
CA ALA A 200 -3.25 9.52 29.19
C ALA A 200 -4.56 10.16 28.68
N ALA A 201 -4.81 10.10 27.37
CA ALA A 201 -6.04 10.63 26.76
C ALA A 201 -7.27 9.73 27.02
N LEU A 202 -7.06 8.44 27.23
CA LEU A 202 -8.09 7.43 27.47
C LEU A 202 -7.88 6.79 28.85
N PRO A 203 -8.16 7.52 29.95
CA PRO A 203 -8.01 6.95 31.28
C PRO A 203 -8.91 5.72 31.39
N ALA A 204 -8.29 4.55 31.56
CA ALA A 204 -9.01 3.36 31.93
C ALA A 204 -9.76 3.68 33.23
N THR A 205 -11.06 3.43 33.27
CA THR A 205 -11.87 3.66 34.46
C THR A 205 -11.45 2.77 35.63
N GLY A 206 -10.54 1.80 35.44
CA GLY A 206 -9.97 0.91 36.46
C GLY A 206 -10.97 -0.11 37.01
N ASP A 207 -12.23 0.31 37.13
CA ASP A 207 -13.34 -0.38 37.78
C ASP A 207 -14.00 -1.44 36.87
N GLY A 208 -13.38 -1.75 35.72
CA GLY A 208 -13.98 -2.63 34.70
C GLY A 208 -15.28 -2.07 34.10
N THR A 209 -15.57 -0.78 34.27
CA THR A 209 -16.79 -0.15 33.76
C THR A 209 -16.58 0.38 32.35
N CYS A 210 -17.40 -0.07 31.42
CA CYS A 210 -17.40 0.36 30.03
C CYS A 210 -17.66 1.88 29.94
N PRO A 211 -16.75 2.64 29.28
CA PRO A 211 -16.91 4.08 29.07
C PRO A 211 -18.00 4.42 28.06
N GLY A 212 -18.59 3.39 27.42
CA GLY A 212 -19.62 3.48 26.40
C GLY A 212 -19.14 4.02 25.05
N HIS A 213 -20.04 4.10 24.08
CA HIS A 213 -19.76 4.67 22.75
C HIS A 213 -20.69 5.86 22.54
N GLY A 214 -20.12 7.08 22.57
CA GLY A 214 -20.88 8.34 22.54
C GLY A 214 -21.31 8.86 23.92
N GLY A 215 -20.88 8.21 25.01
CA GLY A 215 -21.15 8.58 26.39
C GLY A 215 -21.10 7.37 27.33
N PRO A 216 -21.03 7.58 28.67
CA PRO A 216 -20.90 6.51 29.65
C PRO A 216 -22.13 5.60 29.65
N CYS A 217 -21.94 4.28 29.47
CA CYS A 217 -23.04 3.32 29.45
C CYS A 217 -23.24 2.58 30.78
N GLY A 218 -22.25 2.63 31.68
CA GLY A 218 -22.31 2.07 33.03
C GLY A 218 -22.31 0.55 33.13
N ARG A 219 -22.06 -0.18 32.03
CA ARG A 219 -22.02 -1.65 32.02
C ARG A 219 -20.60 -2.17 32.25
N THR A 220 -20.45 -3.40 32.71
CA THR A 220 -19.13 -4.05 32.81
C THR A 220 -18.51 -4.25 31.42
N ALA A 221 -17.25 -3.88 31.27
CA ALA A 221 -16.43 -4.14 30.10
C ALA A 221 -16.10 -5.64 29.99
N MET A 222 -15.84 -6.09 28.77
CA MET A 222 -15.44 -7.49 28.55
C MET A 222 -13.97 -7.69 28.99
N PRO A 223 -13.57 -8.88 29.48
CA PRO A 223 -12.17 -9.17 29.78
C PRO A 223 -11.28 -8.93 28.56
N GLY A 224 -10.24 -8.10 28.71
CA GLY A 224 -9.32 -7.73 27.62
C GLY A 224 -9.85 -6.69 26.62
N ASP A 225 -11.08 -6.20 26.80
CA ASP A 225 -11.72 -5.24 25.90
C ASP A 225 -12.16 -4.00 26.70
N PRO A 226 -11.88 -2.77 26.24
CA PRO A 226 -12.30 -1.57 26.96
C PRO A 226 -13.81 -1.32 26.91
N HIS A 227 -14.57 -2.09 26.12
CA HIS A 227 -16.02 -1.92 25.94
C HIS A 227 -16.82 -3.16 26.34
N CYS A 228 -18.05 -2.95 26.81
CA CYS A 228 -19.04 -4.03 26.89
C CYS A 228 -19.45 -4.48 25.47
N ALA A 229 -19.96 -5.70 25.33
CA ALA A 229 -20.35 -6.26 24.02
C ALA A 229 -21.28 -5.34 23.20
N ARG A 230 -22.25 -4.68 23.84
CA ARG A 230 -23.19 -3.77 23.16
C ARG A 230 -22.50 -2.51 22.64
N CYS A 231 -21.64 -1.88 23.45
CA CYS A 231 -20.90 -0.70 23.02
C CYS A 231 -19.82 -1.03 21.99
N ARG A 232 -19.25 -2.23 22.03
CA ARG A 232 -18.36 -2.75 20.98
C ARG A 232 -19.07 -2.85 19.64
N VAL A 233 -20.27 -3.44 19.60
CA VAL A 233 -21.09 -3.52 18.36
C VAL A 233 -21.49 -2.12 17.88
N ALA A 234 -21.91 -1.24 18.79
CA ALA A 234 -22.24 0.14 18.42
C ALA A 234 -21.01 0.86 17.82
N SER A 235 -19.83 0.71 18.43
CA SER A 235 -18.57 1.28 17.95
C SER A 235 -18.21 0.76 16.56
N GLN A 236 -18.38 -0.54 16.32
CA GLN A 236 -18.19 -1.12 14.99
C GLN A 236 -19.13 -0.47 13.96
N ARG A 237 -20.43 -0.39 14.26
CA ARG A 237 -21.40 0.25 13.37
C ARG A 237 -21.08 1.72 13.10
N GLY A 238 -20.58 2.44 14.11
CA GLY A 238 -20.09 3.81 13.97
C GLY A 238 -18.93 3.90 12.99
N ARG A 239 -17.92 3.02 13.11
CA ARG A 239 -16.81 2.93 12.17
C ARG A 239 -17.27 2.60 10.75
N ASP A 240 -18.13 1.59 10.60
CA ASP A 240 -18.65 1.17 9.29
C ASP A 240 -19.47 2.28 8.62
N ARG A 241 -20.14 3.13 9.40
CA ARG A 241 -20.83 4.33 8.90
C ARG A 241 -19.82 5.35 8.38
N VAL A 242 -18.81 5.71 9.17
CA VAL A 242 -17.77 6.68 8.76
C VAL A 242 -17.02 6.21 7.52
N VAL A 243 -16.69 4.92 7.43
CA VAL A 243 -16.05 4.33 6.24
C VAL A 243 -16.94 4.49 5.02
N ARG A 244 -18.23 4.15 5.11
CA ARG A 244 -19.17 4.31 3.99
C ARG A 244 -19.34 5.78 3.56
N GLU A 245 -19.41 6.70 4.53
CA GLU A 245 -19.48 8.14 4.23
C GLU A 245 -18.21 8.60 3.50
N TRP A 246 -17.03 8.19 3.96
CA TRP A 246 -15.76 8.50 3.29
C TRP A 246 -15.68 7.88 1.88
N GLU A 247 -16.11 6.62 1.71
CA GLU A 247 -16.15 5.97 0.40
C GLU A 247 -17.10 6.70 -0.56
N ALA A 248 -18.26 7.14 -0.08
CA ALA A 248 -19.19 7.94 -0.88
C ALA A 248 -18.57 9.29 -1.31
N VAL A 249 -17.85 9.97 -0.41
CA VAL A 249 -17.12 11.21 -0.73
C VAL A 249 -16.03 10.96 -1.77
N ARG A 250 -15.23 9.90 -1.59
CA ARG A 250 -14.19 9.49 -2.55
C ARG A 250 -14.80 9.19 -3.92
N ASP A 251 -15.87 8.40 -3.97
CA ASP A 251 -16.51 8.00 -5.22
C ASP A 251 -17.14 9.20 -5.94
N ALA A 252 -17.72 10.15 -5.20
CA ALA A 252 -18.20 11.42 -5.74
C ALA A 252 -17.05 12.28 -6.31
N ALA A 253 -15.92 12.37 -5.60
CA ALA A 253 -14.74 13.08 -6.08
C ALA A 253 -14.17 12.46 -7.36
N VAL A 254 -14.10 11.12 -7.42
CA VAL A 254 -13.67 10.40 -8.64
C VAL A 254 -14.64 10.63 -9.79
N ALA A 255 -15.95 10.66 -9.53
CA ALA A 255 -16.95 10.96 -10.54
C ALA A 255 -16.82 12.40 -11.07
N ALA A 256 -16.59 13.37 -10.18
CA ALA A 256 -16.36 14.76 -10.55
C ALA A 256 -15.08 14.94 -11.40
N ALA A 257 -13.97 14.29 -11.02
CA ALA A 257 -12.73 14.31 -11.81
C ALA A 257 -12.95 13.73 -13.22
N LYS A 258 -13.65 12.58 -13.32
CA LYS A 258 -14.00 11.99 -14.62
C LYS A 258 -14.91 12.88 -15.48
N ALA A 259 -15.79 13.65 -14.86
CA ALA A 259 -16.64 14.60 -15.59
C ALA A 259 -15.84 15.79 -16.14
N GLN A 260 -14.78 16.21 -15.46
CA GLN A 260 -13.86 17.25 -15.93
C GLN A 260 -12.92 16.76 -17.04
N GLU A 261 -12.56 15.47 -17.03
CA GLU A 261 -11.74 14.83 -18.07
C GLU A 261 -12.52 14.47 -19.35
N ALA A 262 -13.86 14.52 -19.31
CA ALA A 262 -14.66 14.32 -20.51
C ALA A 262 -14.32 15.44 -21.51
N PRO A 263 -13.92 15.13 -22.76
CA PRO A 263 -13.47 16.15 -23.69
C PRO A 263 -14.59 17.17 -23.87
N GLU A 264 -14.30 18.40 -23.44
CA GLU A 264 -15.02 19.59 -23.87
C GLU A 264 -15.09 19.46 -25.38
N LYS A 265 -16.30 19.21 -25.91
CA LYS A 265 -16.55 19.19 -27.35
C LYS A 265 -16.11 20.56 -27.84
N THR A 266 -14.87 20.66 -28.30
CA THR A 266 -14.41 21.81 -29.05
C THR A 266 -15.39 21.92 -30.21
N PRO A 267 -16.21 23.00 -30.30
CA PRO A 267 -17.08 23.16 -31.45
C PRO A 267 -16.18 23.09 -32.68
N ALA A 268 -16.57 22.24 -33.63
CA ALA A 268 -15.81 21.96 -34.84
C ALA A 268 -15.29 23.28 -35.43
N PRO A 269 -13.98 23.38 -35.76
CA PRO A 269 -13.43 24.62 -36.27
C PRO A 269 -14.16 24.96 -37.58
N LEU A 270 -14.71 26.18 -37.62
CA LEU A 270 -15.60 26.72 -38.66
C LEU A 270 -14.97 26.88 -40.07
N TRP A 271 -13.88 26.18 -40.39
CA TRP A 271 -13.33 26.17 -41.75
C TRP A 271 -14.02 25.09 -42.60
N ALA A 272 -15.32 25.26 -42.84
CA ALA A 272 -15.92 24.64 -44.01
C ALA A 272 -15.41 25.40 -45.26
N PRO A 273 -15.03 24.71 -46.35
CA PRO A 273 -14.62 25.40 -47.57
C PRO A 273 -15.79 26.19 -48.16
N ILE A 274 -15.53 27.45 -48.47
CA ILE A 274 -16.43 28.37 -49.14
C ILE A 274 -16.71 27.82 -50.56
N SER A 275 -17.88 27.21 -50.76
CA SER A 275 -18.48 27.08 -52.09
C SER A 275 -19.33 28.31 -52.38
N ALA A 276 -19.08 28.91 -53.54
CA ALA A 276 -19.67 30.15 -54.06
C ALA A 276 -21.17 30.00 -54.44
N PRO A 277 -21.90 31.10 -54.75
CA PRO A 277 -23.30 31.27 -54.40
C PRO A 277 -24.29 30.86 -55.51
N SER A 278 -25.46 30.36 -55.09
CA SER A 278 -26.68 30.44 -55.89
C SER A 278 -27.66 31.40 -55.22
N LEU A 279 -27.90 32.52 -55.90
CA LEU A 279 -28.98 33.46 -55.66
C LEU A 279 -30.33 32.74 -55.82
N LEU A 280 -31.23 32.88 -54.86
CA LEU A 280 -32.66 33.19 -54.99
C LEU A 280 -33.27 33.17 -53.58
N ARG A 281 -33.54 34.34 -52.98
CA ARG A 281 -34.80 35.10 -53.00
C ARG A 281 -35.80 34.64 -51.92
N SER A 282 -36.22 35.65 -51.14
CA SER A 282 -37.54 35.80 -50.49
C SER A 282 -37.67 35.45 -48.99
N SER A 283 -37.76 36.53 -48.22
CA SER A 283 -38.90 36.87 -47.35
C SER A 283 -39.02 36.25 -45.95
N GLY A 284 -38.77 37.10 -44.94
CA GLY A 284 -39.86 37.56 -44.06
C GLY A 284 -39.97 36.95 -42.66
N ALA A 285 -40.27 37.85 -41.71
CA ALA A 285 -40.71 37.67 -40.32
C ALA A 285 -39.60 37.27 -39.31
N GLU A 286 -39.08 38.21 -38.51
CA GLU A 286 -39.66 38.85 -37.31
C GLU A 286 -39.89 37.91 -36.10
N ILE A 287 -39.49 38.45 -34.94
CA ILE A 287 -39.86 38.11 -33.56
C ILE A 287 -38.90 37.19 -32.78
N GLY A 288 -38.32 37.77 -31.73
CA GLY A 288 -38.28 37.11 -30.41
C GLY A 288 -36.92 36.98 -29.75
N ALA A 289 -36.38 38.08 -29.21
CA ALA A 289 -35.31 38.02 -28.22
C ALA A 289 -35.85 37.53 -26.86
N PRO A 290 -35.25 36.51 -26.22
CA PRO A 290 -35.41 36.31 -24.78
C PRO A 290 -34.28 36.99 -24.00
N ARG A 291 -34.73 37.73 -22.97
CA ARG A 291 -33.97 38.54 -22.03
C ARG A 291 -33.02 37.68 -21.18
N PRO A 292 -31.90 38.24 -20.68
CA PRO A 292 -31.09 37.58 -19.66
C PRO A 292 -31.82 37.58 -18.31
N VAL A 293 -31.98 36.38 -17.74
CA VAL A 293 -32.43 36.18 -16.36
C VAL A 293 -31.29 36.60 -15.43
N GLN A 294 -31.52 37.70 -14.69
CA GLN A 294 -30.75 38.04 -13.50
C GLN A 294 -31.19 37.11 -12.36
N THR A 295 -30.25 36.33 -11.81
CA THR A 295 -30.44 35.66 -10.53
C THR A 295 -29.68 36.44 -9.47
N ILE A 296 -30.43 37.27 -8.74
CA ILE A 296 -30.08 37.88 -7.45
C ILE A 296 -30.68 36.98 -6.36
N PHE A 297 -30.04 36.98 -5.18
CA PHE A 297 -30.39 36.33 -3.90
C PHE A 297 -29.77 34.93 -3.69
N GLY A 298 -29.09 34.64 -2.57
CA GLY A 298 -28.95 35.44 -1.36
C GLY A 298 -27.95 34.84 -0.38
N ARG A 299 -27.22 35.73 0.29
CA ARG A 299 -26.55 35.49 1.57
C ARG A 299 -27.60 35.08 2.60
N GLY A 300 -27.59 33.82 3.03
CA GLY A 300 -28.25 33.35 4.24
C GLY A 300 -27.21 33.10 5.32
N GLY A 301 -26.88 34.13 6.10
CA GLY A 301 -26.27 33.95 7.42
C GLY A 301 -27.35 33.54 8.42
N SER A 302 -27.05 32.56 9.26
CA SER A 302 -27.70 32.30 10.56
C SER A 302 -26.77 31.38 11.34
N SER A 303 -26.04 31.93 12.30
CA SER A 303 -26.43 31.95 13.72
C SER A 303 -26.21 30.58 14.35
N SER A 304 -25.04 30.33 14.95
CA SER A 304 -24.80 30.54 16.39
C SER A 304 -25.88 29.90 17.28
N SER A 305 -25.61 28.67 17.72
CA SER A 305 -26.21 28.13 18.94
C SER A 305 -25.07 27.71 19.86
N GLY A 306 -24.84 28.55 20.87
CA GLY A 306 -23.80 28.38 21.86
C GLY A 306 -24.17 27.26 22.85
N TYR A 307 -23.30 26.27 22.95
CA TYR A 307 -23.32 25.33 24.06
C TYR A 307 -22.50 25.94 25.21
N ARG A 308 -23.19 26.36 26.27
CA ARG A 308 -22.58 26.73 27.55
C ARG A 308 -22.13 25.46 28.29
N PRO A 309 -20.88 25.33 28.74
CA PRO A 309 -20.50 24.27 29.67
C PRO A 309 -21.02 24.60 31.08
N GLY A 310 -21.77 23.66 31.66
CA GLY A 310 -22.22 23.70 33.04
C GLY A 310 -21.03 23.59 34.01
N SER A 311 -20.93 24.57 34.88
CA SER A 311 -20.02 24.64 36.02
C SER A 311 -20.32 23.52 37.03
N VAL A 312 -19.43 22.52 37.13
CA VAL A 312 -19.44 21.57 38.24
C VAL A 312 -18.57 22.12 39.37
N ARG A 313 -19.24 22.41 40.49
CA ARG A 313 -18.68 22.87 41.76
C ARG A 313 -17.60 21.91 42.27
N ARG A 314 -16.41 22.46 42.54
CA ARG A 314 -15.40 21.89 43.44
C ARG A 314 -16.03 21.67 44.82
N ARG A 315 -16.13 20.41 45.29
CA ARG A 315 -16.18 20.12 46.72
C ARG A 315 -14.76 19.85 47.19
N ARG A 316 -14.24 20.78 48.00
CA ARG A 316 -13.10 20.57 48.88
C ARG A 316 -13.54 19.64 50.01
N ALA A 317 -12.86 18.52 50.16
CA ALA A 317 -12.64 17.84 51.44
C ALA A 317 -11.11 17.64 51.52
N GLY A 318 -10.37 18.00 52.56
CA GLY A 318 -10.77 18.33 53.93
C GLY A 318 -10.45 17.20 54.92
N CYS A 319 -9.23 16.65 54.92
CA CYS A 319 -8.64 15.88 56.03
C CYS A 319 -7.15 16.29 56.10
N ARG A 320 -6.65 17.11 57.03
CA ARG A 320 -6.43 16.90 58.48
C ARG A 320 -5.83 15.52 58.81
N GLY A 321 -4.51 15.54 58.97
CA GLY A 321 -3.84 15.12 60.21
C GLY A 321 -3.53 13.63 60.39
N LEU A 322 -2.24 13.35 60.58
CA LEU A 322 -1.60 12.42 61.53
C LEU A 322 -0.14 12.26 61.05
N SER A 323 0.82 12.98 61.62
CA SER A 323 1.61 12.61 62.80
C SER A 323 2.21 11.20 62.74
N ARG A 324 3.54 11.19 62.53
CA ARG A 324 4.58 10.36 63.18
C ARG A 324 4.39 8.83 63.23
N CYS A 325 5.40 8.10 62.77
CA CYS A 325 6.25 7.24 63.61
C CYS A 325 7.51 6.80 62.83
N CYS A 326 8.65 6.99 63.49
CA CYS A 326 10.01 6.44 63.31
C CYS A 326 10.60 6.26 61.91
#